data_AF-A0A238J5K4-F1
#
_entry.id   AF-A0A238J5K4-F1
#
_cell.length_a   1.000
_cell.length_b   1.000
_cell.length_c   1.000
_cell.angle_alpha   90.00
_cell.angle_beta   90.00
_cell.angle_gamma   90.00
#
_symmetry.space_group_name_H-M   'P 1'
#
loop_
_entity.id
_entity.type
_entity.pdbx_description
1 polymer ?
#
loop_
_entity_poly.entity_id
_entity_poly.type
_entity_poly.pdbx_seq_one_letter_code
_entity_poly.pdbx_strand_id
1 'polypeptide(L)'
;MNTSAFAPEVAEKIRNVVIFEGLELEELGIELEEIELDTMLFEETGLDLDSVDALEVLAGVQREFGVTFPEIDSDFIASNASTVRQLATTVSLHLEASAAA
;
A
#
# COMPACT_ATOMS: atom_id res chain seq x y z
N MET A 1 -23.49 -11.97 -6.11
CA MET A 1 -22.13 -12.10 -6.65
C MET A 1 -21.39 -10.85 -6.20
N ASN A 2 -20.77 -10.85 -5.01
CA ASN A 2 -19.87 -9.75 -4.65
C ASN A 2 -18.45 -10.26 -4.83
N THR A 3 -17.91 -9.86 -5.96
CA THR A 3 -16.65 -10.26 -6.57
C THR A 3 -15.49 -9.46 -6.00
N SER A 4 -14.44 -10.20 -5.65
CA SER A 4 -13.02 -9.79 -5.60
C SER A 4 -12.61 -8.82 -4.49
N ALA A 5 -11.96 -9.36 -3.46
CA ALA A 5 -11.25 -8.63 -2.37
C ALA A 5 -10.19 -7.62 -2.85
N PHE A 6 -9.89 -7.58 -4.16
CA PHE A 6 -8.93 -6.66 -4.76
C PHE A 6 -9.66 -5.59 -5.58
N ALA A 7 -9.49 -4.32 -5.19
CA ALA A 7 -9.97 -3.15 -5.92
C ALA A 7 -8.80 -2.46 -6.66
N PRO A 8 -8.78 -2.46 -8.01
CA PRO A 8 -7.69 -1.84 -8.78
C PRO A 8 -7.61 -0.32 -8.62
N GLU A 9 -8.75 0.34 -8.40
CA GLU A 9 -8.81 1.78 -8.09
C GLU A 9 -8.12 2.15 -6.77
N VAL A 10 -8.25 1.29 -5.75
CA VAL A 10 -7.52 1.44 -4.47
C VAL A 10 -6.02 1.24 -4.71
N ALA A 11 -5.66 0.23 -5.51
CA ALA A 11 -4.26 -0.05 -5.82
C ALA A 11 -3.56 1.09 -6.56
N GLU A 12 -4.19 1.64 -7.60
CA GLU A 12 -3.69 2.82 -8.32
C GLU A 12 -3.54 4.04 -7.40
N LYS A 13 -4.51 4.24 -6.51
CA LYS A 13 -4.46 5.38 -5.58
C LYS A 13 -3.35 5.20 -4.52
N ILE A 14 -3.14 3.99 -4.01
CA ILE A 14 -2.02 3.69 -3.10
C ILE A 14 -0.69 3.91 -3.82
N ARG A 15 -0.55 3.36 -5.03
CA ARG A 15 0.66 3.52 -5.85
C ARG A 15 1.01 4.99 -6.08
N ASN A 16 0.04 5.79 -6.52
CA ASN A 16 0.28 7.18 -6.87
C ASN A 16 0.40 8.08 -5.63
N VAL A 17 -0.62 8.10 -4.77
CA VAL A 17 -0.69 9.09 -3.67
C VAL A 17 0.15 8.67 -2.47
N VAL A 18 0.13 7.39 -2.11
CA VAL A 18 0.75 6.93 -0.86
C VAL A 18 2.21 6.57 -1.06
N ILE A 19 2.53 5.89 -2.15
CA ILE A 19 3.90 5.40 -2.42
C ILE A 19 4.67 6.47 -3.20
N PHE A 20 4.20 6.87 -4.37
CA PHE A 20 4.95 7.79 -5.23
C PHE A 20 5.00 9.22 -4.67
N GLU A 21 3.85 9.84 -4.40
CA GLU A 21 3.79 11.18 -3.79
C GLU A 21 4.20 11.14 -2.31
N GLY A 22 3.76 10.11 -1.56
CA GLY A 22 3.99 10.03 -0.11
C GLY A 22 5.43 9.79 0.29
N LEU A 23 6.22 9.08 -0.53
CA LEU A 23 7.66 8.86 -0.30
C LEU A 23 8.54 9.74 -1.19
N GLU A 24 7.94 10.71 -1.88
CA GLU A 24 8.65 11.66 -2.75
C GLU A 24 9.58 10.94 -3.74
N LEU A 25 9.12 9.82 -4.32
CA LEU A 25 9.94 8.96 -5.19
C LEU A 25 10.43 9.68 -6.46
N GLU A 26 9.74 10.76 -6.86
CA GLU A 26 10.20 11.67 -7.89
C GLU A 26 11.55 12.33 -7.57
N GLU A 27 11.83 12.61 -6.28
CA GLU A 27 13.12 13.17 -5.84
C GLU A 27 14.25 12.14 -5.91
N LEU A 28 13.90 10.85 -5.80
CA LEU A 28 14.82 9.73 -5.99
C LEU A 28 15.04 9.38 -7.47
N GLY A 29 14.34 10.06 -8.38
CA GLY A 29 14.44 9.85 -9.82
C GLY A 29 13.75 8.57 -10.32
N ILE A 30 12.84 8.01 -9.53
CA ILE A 30 11.99 6.89 -9.92
C ILE A 30 10.75 7.45 -10.60
N GLU A 31 10.35 6.91 -11.74
CA GLU A 31 9.12 7.30 -12.43
C GLU A 31 7.93 6.47 -11.92
N LEU A 32 6.75 7.09 -11.85
CA LEU A 32 5.53 6.41 -11.42
C LEU A 32 5.28 5.16 -12.27
N GLU A 33 5.49 5.22 -13.58
CA GLU A 33 5.35 4.09 -14.52
C GLU A 33 6.25 2.89 -14.21
N GLU A 34 7.36 3.06 -13.48
CA GLU A 34 8.25 1.97 -13.09
C GLU A 34 7.71 1.15 -11.91
N ILE A 35 6.73 1.69 -11.19
CA ILE A 35 6.12 1.04 -10.02
C ILE A 35 4.90 0.25 -10.49
N GLU A 36 5.04 -1.07 -10.61
CA GLU A 36 3.93 -1.97 -10.91
C GLU A 36 3.19 -2.41 -9.64
N LEU A 37 2.01 -2.99 -9.82
CA LEU A 37 1.21 -3.50 -8.70
C LEU A 37 1.87 -4.68 -7.96
N ASP A 38 2.73 -5.40 -8.68
CA ASP A 38 3.46 -6.57 -8.19
C ASP A 38 4.91 -6.21 -7.83
N THR A 39 5.28 -4.93 -7.88
CA THR A 39 6.58 -4.43 -7.39
C THR A 39 6.70 -4.69 -5.89
N MET A 40 7.84 -5.27 -5.50
CA MET A 40 8.18 -5.47 -4.09
C MET A 40 8.56 -4.14 -3.45
N LEU A 41 7.90 -3.79 -2.36
CA LEU A 41 8.13 -2.51 -1.67
C LEU A 41 9.40 -2.56 -0.81
N PHE A 42 9.67 -3.67 -0.12
CA PHE A 42 10.72 -3.77 0.91
C PHE A 42 11.92 -4.65 0.52
N GLU A 43 12.01 -5.04 -0.76
CA GLU A 43 13.10 -5.87 -1.26
C GLU A 43 14.03 -5.03 -2.13
N GLU A 44 15.33 -5.34 -2.12
CA GLU A 44 16.36 -4.71 -2.97
C GLU A 44 16.05 -4.83 -4.46
N THR A 45 15.25 -5.83 -4.86
CA THR A 45 14.83 -6.03 -6.27
C THR A 45 13.65 -5.15 -6.68
N GLY A 46 13.08 -4.38 -5.76
CA GLY A 46 11.98 -3.44 -5.98
C GLY A 46 12.32 -2.04 -5.47
N LEU A 47 11.50 -1.48 -4.57
CA LEU A 47 11.68 -0.11 -4.05
C LEU A 47 12.63 -0.01 -2.85
N ASP A 48 13.06 -1.14 -2.26
CA ASP A 48 13.97 -1.20 -1.12
C ASP A 48 13.60 -0.25 0.05
N LEU A 49 12.30 -0.11 0.30
CA LEU A 49 11.79 0.76 1.34
C LEU A 49 12.23 0.30 2.72
N ASP A 50 12.61 1.24 3.56
CA ASP A 50 12.99 0.94 4.93
C ASP A 50 11.76 0.80 5.85
N SER A 51 12.02 0.48 7.12
CA SER A 51 10.94 0.34 8.11
C SER A 51 10.22 1.65 8.44
N VAL A 52 10.86 2.80 8.21
CA VAL A 52 10.27 4.14 8.41
C VAL A 52 9.35 4.47 7.25
N ASP A 53 9.81 4.25 6.02
CA ASP A 53 9.02 4.41 4.79
C ASP A 53 7.76 3.53 4.84
N ALA A 54 7.90 2.29 5.29
CA ALA A 54 6.77 1.38 5.47
C ALA A 54 5.69 1.95 6.41
N LEU A 55 6.11 2.60 7.49
CA LEU A 55 5.19 3.24 8.44
C LEU A 55 4.54 4.48 7.83
N GLU A 56 5.27 5.27 7.04
CA GLU A 56 4.70 6.41 6.32
C GLU A 56 3.67 5.97 5.27
N VAL A 57 3.97 4.92 4.49
CA VAL A 57 3.03 4.32 3.55
C VAL A 57 1.76 3.90 4.28
N LEU A 58 1.88 3.14 5.37
CA LEU A 58 0.70 2.70 6.11
C LEU A 58 -0.07 3.86 6.73
N ALA A 59 0.60 4.84 7.29
CA ALA A 59 -0.04 6.05 7.81
C ALA A 59 -0.76 6.84 6.71
N GLY A 60 -0.16 6.93 5.52
CA GLY A 60 -0.75 7.54 4.32
C GLY A 60 -2.02 6.80 3.89
N VAL A 61 -1.98 5.47 3.83
CA VAL A 61 -3.15 4.63 3.56
C VAL A 61 -4.26 4.89 4.57
N GLN A 62 -3.96 4.88 5.87
CA GLN A 62 -4.95 5.10 6.93
C GLN A 62 -5.65 6.46 6.78
N ARG A 63 -4.90 7.49 6.39
CA ARG A 63 -5.43 8.85 6.21
C ARG A 63 -6.24 8.97 4.92
N GLU A 64 -5.76 8.40 3.81
CA GLU A 64 -6.41 8.49 2.50
C GLU A 64 -7.70 7.68 2.41
N PHE A 65 -7.74 6.51 3.07
CA PHE A 65 -8.89 5.60 2.99
C PHE A 65 -9.72 5.57 4.27
N GLY A 66 -9.26 6.20 5.36
CA GLY A 66 -9.95 6.19 6.64
C GLY A 66 -9.95 4.82 7.32
N VAL A 67 -9.01 3.93 6.96
CA VAL A 67 -8.88 2.60 7.55
C VAL A 67 -7.99 2.63 8.79
N THR A 68 -8.21 1.70 9.72
CA THR A 68 -7.35 1.54 10.91
C THR A 68 -6.84 0.11 10.99
N PHE A 69 -5.53 -0.06 11.03
CA PHE A 69 -4.91 -1.35 11.26
C PHE A 69 -4.62 -1.49 12.76
N PRO A 70 -5.12 -2.54 13.43
CA PRO A 70 -4.99 -2.67 14.88
C PRO A 70 -3.57 -3.04 15.35
N GLU A 71 -2.80 -3.74 14.51
CA GLU A 71 -1.44 -4.19 14.82
C GLU A 71 -0.58 -4.06 13.56
N ILE A 72 0.28 -3.03 13.54
CA ILE A 72 1.26 -2.80 12.48
C ILE A 72 2.63 -3.13 13.04
N ASP A 73 3.17 -4.28 12.65
CA ASP A 73 4.54 -4.68 12.93
C ASP A 73 5.25 -5.09 11.63
N SER A 74 6.54 -5.38 11.73
CA SER A 74 7.35 -5.79 10.57
C SER A 74 6.82 -7.07 9.91
N ASP A 75 6.26 -8.00 10.70
CA ASP A 75 5.71 -9.25 10.18
C ASP A 75 4.40 -9.03 9.42
N PHE A 76 3.53 -8.14 9.92
CA PHE A 76 2.31 -7.71 9.26
C PHE A 76 2.63 -7.04 7.93
N ILE A 77 3.62 -6.13 7.92
CA ILE A 77 4.10 -5.43 6.73
C ILE A 77 4.64 -6.45 5.71
N ALA A 78 5.54 -7.33 6.13
CA ALA A 78 6.15 -8.35 5.27
C ALA A 78 5.18 -9.42 4.75
N SER A 79 4.02 -9.56 5.38
CA SER A 79 3.00 -10.55 4.97
C SER A 79 1.83 -9.94 4.18
N ASN A 80 1.48 -8.67 4.44
CA ASN A 80 0.26 -8.05 3.93
C ASN A 80 0.49 -6.74 3.15
N ALA A 81 1.70 -6.19 3.18
CA ALA A 81 2.04 -4.93 2.53
C ALA A 81 3.26 -5.04 1.60
N SER A 82 3.74 -6.24 1.28
CA SER A 82 4.99 -6.45 0.52
C SER A 82 4.90 -5.97 -0.92
N THR A 83 3.71 -5.95 -1.51
CA THR A 83 3.44 -5.35 -2.82
C THR A 83 2.23 -4.41 -2.76
N VAL A 84 2.13 -3.49 -3.73
CA VAL A 84 0.97 -2.60 -3.87
C VAL A 84 -0.33 -3.41 -3.95
N ARG A 85 -0.32 -4.54 -4.66
CA ARG A 85 -1.49 -5.43 -4.77
C ARG A 85 -1.93 -5.97 -3.41
N GLN A 86 -0.99 -6.45 -2.60
CA GLN A 86 -1.30 -6.98 -1.28
C GLN A 86 -1.85 -5.89 -0.37
N LEU A 87 -1.19 -4.73 -0.36
CA LEU A 87 -1.62 -3.59 0.43
C LEU A 87 -3.04 -3.14 0.02
N ALA A 88 -3.30 -3.01 -1.28
CA ALA A 88 -4.62 -2.66 -1.80
C ALA A 88 -5.71 -3.68 -1.45
N THR A 89 -5.38 -4.97 -1.49
CA THR A 89 -6.29 -6.05 -1.08
C THR A 89 -6.63 -5.91 0.41
N THR A 90 -5.62 -5.70 1.25
CA THR A 90 -5.78 -5.52 2.70
C THR A 90 -6.65 -4.31 3.03
N VAL A 91 -6.44 -3.19 2.33
CA VAL A 91 -7.24 -1.96 2.49
C VAL A 91 -8.67 -2.18 2.04
N SER A 92 -8.88 -2.78 0.87
CA SER A 92 -10.20 -3.04 0.32
C SER A 92 -11.03 -3.92 1.26
N LEU A 93 -10.41 -4.96 1.85
CA LEU A 93 -11.03 -5.80 2.86
C LEU A 93 -11.45 -5.02 4.11
N HIS A 94 -10.60 -4.11 4.60
CA HIS A 94 -10.95 -3.26 5.74
C HIS A 94 -12.06 -2.25 5.43
N LEU A 95 -12.06 -1.67 4.23
CA LEU A 95 -13.11 -0.79 3.76
C LEU A 95 -14.46 -1.50 3.69
N GLU A 96 -14.49 -2.72 3.15
CA GLU A 96 -15.70 -3.55 3.11
C GLU A 96 -16.17 -3.93 4.52
N ALA A 97 -15.25 -4.35 5.39
CA ALA A 97 -15.56 -4.70 6.77
C ALA A 97 -16.10 -3.50 7.57
N SER A 98 -15.54 -2.31 7.35
CA SER A 98 -16.01 -1.07 7.98
C SER A 98 -17.32 -0.55 7.40
N ALA A 99 -17.62 -0.82 6.13
CA ALA A 99 -18.89 -0.44 5.50
C ALA A 99 -20.04 -1.41 5.85
N ALA A 100 -19.72 -2.64 6.25
CA ALA A 100 -20.68 -3.66 6.67
C ALA A 100 -21.06 -3.60 8.16
N ALA A 101 -20.36 -2.78 8.96
CA ALA A 101 -20.57 -2.57 10.40
C ALA A 101 -21.50 -1.39 10.68
#